data_AF-A0A248U9H5-F1
#
_entry.id   AF-A0A248U9H5-F1
#
_cell.length_a   1.000
_cell.length_b   1.000
_cell.length_c   1.000
_cell.angle_alpha   90.00
_cell.angle_beta   90.00
_cell.angle_gamma   90.00
#
_symmetry.space_group_name_H-M   'P 1'
#
loop_
_entity.id
_entity.type
_entity.pdbx_description
1 polymer ?
#
loop_
_entity_poly.entity_id
_entity_poly.type
_entity_poly.pdbx_seq_one_letter_code
_entity_poly.pdbx_strand_id
1 'polypeptide(L)' 'MPFKGSQYHGTFTPEDLQLMQAAYNRSCALLERCPTTHEAKNDLARAIIRTFQSGECDPEKIAAIAARVEHMRS' A
#
# COMPACT_ATOMS: atom_id res chain seq x y z
N MET A 1 4.71 10.00 -0.79
CA MET A 1 3.66 8.99 -1.01
C MET A 1 4.07 8.13 -2.20
N PRO A 2 4.04 6.80 -2.07
CA PRO A 2 4.63 5.89 -3.07
C PRO A 2 3.87 5.87 -4.41
N PHE A 3 2.54 6.03 -4.41
CA PHE A 3 1.70 5.86 -5.62
C PHE A 3 1.54 7.12 -6.48
N LYS A 4 2.29 8.21 -6.20
CA LYS A 4 2.25 9.46 -6.99
C LYS A 4 3.26 9.51 -8.15
N GLY A 5 4.08 8.47 -8.33
CA GLY A 5 5.08 8.43 -9.39
C GLY A 5 4.48 8.13 -10.76
N SER A 6 4.98 8.80 -11.80
CA SER A 6 4.65 8.54 -13.21
C SER A 6 4.94 7.08 -13.65
N GLN A 7 5.71 6.32 -12.86
CA GLN A 7 5.93 4.88 -13.03
C GLN A 7 4.66 4.02 -12.93
N TYR A 8 3.58 4.53 -12.34
CA TYR A 8 2.30 3.80 -12.21
C TYR A 8 1.25 4.24 -13.22
N HIS A 9 1.45 5.39 -13.87
CA HIS A 9 0.57 5.90 -14.93
C HIS A 9 0.78 5.06 -16.19
N GLY A 10 -0.08 4.06 -16.40
CA GLY A 10 -0.06 3.16 -17.56
C GLY A 10 -0.29 1.69 -17.21
N THR A 11 0.03 1.28 -15.99
CA THR A 11 -0.19 -0.10 -15.50
C THR A 11 -1.47 -0.22 -14.68
N PHE A 12 -1.84 0.84 -13.98
CA PHE A 12 -2.99 0.89 -13.10
C PHE A 12 -3.89 2.06 -13.48
N THR A 13 -5.20 1.89 -13.36
CA THR A 13 -6.14 2.98 -13.57
C THR A 13 -6.01 4.02 -12.44
N PRO A 14 -6.44 5.27 -12.66
CA PRO A 14 -6.49 6.27 -11.58
C PRO A 14 -7.29 5.79 -10.36
N GLU A 15 -8.32 4.97 -10.57
CA GLU A 15 -9.15 4.38 -9.52
C GLU A 15 -8.36 3.35 -8.69
N ASP A 16 -7.61 2.47 -9.36
CA ASP A 16 -6.72 1.50 -8.69
C ASP A 16 -5.65 2.21 -7.86
N LEU A 17 -5.11 3.32 -8.38
CA LEU A 17 -4.12 4.12 -7.67
C LEU A 17 -4.72 4.79 -6.43
N GLN A 18 -5.95 5.29 -6.51
CA GLN A 18 -6.65 5.83 -5.34
C GLN A 18 -6.91 4.75 -4.29
N LEU A 19 -7.32 3.55 -4.72
CA LEU A 19 -7.57 2.41 -3.85
C LEU A 19 -6.28 1.96 -3.14
N MET A 20 -5.18 1.76 -3.88
CA MET A 20 -3.88 1.41 -3.31
C MET A 20 -3.35 2.51 -2.37
N GLN A 21 -3.57 3.78 -2.71
CA GLN A 21 -3.18 4.90 -1.87
C GLN A 21 -4.03 4.98 -0.58
N ALA A 22 -5.32 4.66 -0.64
CA ALA A 22 -6.20 4.57 0.52
C ALA A 22 -5.78 3.42 1.45
N ALA A 23 -5.50 2.24 0.88
CA ALA A 23 -4.98 1.09 1.62
C ALA A 23 -3.67 1.45 2.33
N TYR A 24 -2.76 2.16 1.66
CA TYR A 24 -1.49 2.59 2.26
C TYR A 24 -1.68 3.53 3.45
N ASN A 25 -2.57 4.51 3.33
CA ASN A 25 -2.85 5.43 4.43
C ASN A 25 -3.45 4.68 5.64
N ARG A 26 -4.34 3.70 5.38
CA ARG A 26 -4.91 2.83 6.42
C ARG A 26 -3.84 1.95 7.08
N SER A 27 -2.95 1.34 6.30
CA SER A 27 -1.83 0.56 6.83
C SER A 27 -0.92 1.39 7.75
N CYS A 28 -0.61 2.63 7.36
CA CYS A 28 0.17 3.54 8.19
C CYS A 28 -0.53 3.86 9.51
N ALA A 29 -1.85 4.06 9.50
CA ALA A 29 -2.63 4.24 10.72
C ALA A 29 -2.61 2.99 11.60
N LEU A 30 -2.75 1.79 11.02
CA LEU A 30 -2.70 0.51 11.75
C LEU A 30 -1.34 0.22 12.39
N LEU A 31 -0.26 0.63 11.73
CA LEU A 31 1.11 0.44 12.21
C LEU A 31 1.58 1.59 13.11
N GLU A 32 0.76 2.63 13.31
CA GLU A 32 1.14 3.89 13.97
C GLU A 32 2.43 4.51 13.40
N ARG A 33 2.69 4.30 12.09
CA ARG A 33 3.91 4.71 11.41
C ARG A 33 3.66 5.88 10.46
N CYS A 34 4.61 6.81 10.41
CA CYS A 34 4.53 7.95 9.50
C CYS A 34 4.75 7.53 8.03
N PRO A 35 3.79 7.80 7.12
CA PRO A 35 3.85 7.40 5.70
C PRO A 35 4.98 8.04 4.88
N THR A 36 5.67 9.04 5.43
CA THR A 36 6.60 9.93 4.72
C THR A 36 8.07 9.68 5.04
N THR A 37 8.39 9.19 6.24
CA THR A 37 9.76 9.14 6.78
C THR A 37 10.31 7.74 7.02
N HIS A 38 9.47 6.70 6.97
CA HIS A 38 9.91 5.33 7.26
C HIS A 38 10.63 4.70 6.04
N GLU A 39 11.81 4.12 6.24
CA GLU A 39 12.53 3.35 5.19
C GLU A 39 11.66 2.25 4.58
N ALA A 40 10.78 1.69 5.41
CA ALA A 40 9.86 0.62 5.07
C ALA A 40 8.64 1.07 4.20
N LYS A 41 8.54 2.37 3.85
CA LYS A 41 7.50 2.89 2.94
C LYS A 41 7.43 2.15 1.61
N ASN A 42 8.58 1.72 1.10
CA ASN A 42 8.69 1.01 -0.17
C ASN A 42 8.30 -0.47 -0.03
N ASP A 43 8.56 -1.08 1.12
CA ASP A 43 8.13 -2.45 1.43
C ASP A 43 6.62 -2.54 1.56
N LEU A 44 6.03 -1.63 2.33
CA LEU A 44 4.59 -1.54 2.50
C LEU A 44 3.86 -1.28 1.16
N ALA A 45 4.39 -0.38 0.32
CA ALA A 45 3.83 -0.14 -1.02
C ALA A 45 3.90 -1.39 -1.91
N ARG A 46 5.00 -2.14 -1.86
CA ARG A 46 5.16 -3.40 -2.60
C ARG A 46 4.18 -4.46 -2.11
N ALA A 47 3.93 -4.55 -0.80
CA ALA A 47 2.97 -5.49 -0.23
C ALA A 47 1.54 -5.18 -0.68
N ILE A 48 1.17 -3.90 -0.72
CA ILE A 48 -0.12 -3.43 -1.22
C ILE A 48 -0.31 -3.79 -2.70
N ILE A 49 0.69 -3.51 -3.55
CA ILE A 49 0.62 -3.83 -4.98
C ILE A 49 0.45 -5.34 -5.20
N ARG A 50 1.20 -6.18 -4.48
CA ARG A 50 1.07 -7.64 -4.60
C ARG A 50 -0.31 -8.13 -4.17
N THR A 51 -0.85 -7.57 -3.08
CA THR A 51 -2.17 -7.95 -2.58
C THR A 51 -3.25 -7.55 -3.59
N PHE A 52 -3.16 -6.34 -4.13
CA PHE A 52 -4.04 -5.87 -5.20
C PHE A 52 -3.96 -6.77 -6.46
N GLN A 53 -2.75 -7.12 -6.90
CA GLN A 53 -2.53 -8.00 -8.06
C GLN A 53 -3.05 -9.44 -7.84
N SER A 54 -3.24 -9.87 -6.60
CA SER A 54 -3.87 -11.16 -6.29
C SER A 54 -5.40 -11.16 -6.48
N GLY A 55 -5.99 -10.00 -6.78
CA GLY A 55 -7.42 -9.82 -7.01
C GLY A 55 -8.20 -9.25 -5.83
N GLU A 56 -7.52 -8.85 -4.74
CA GLU A 56 -8.16 -8.14 -3.64
C GLU A 56 -8.32 -6.66 -4.00
N CYS A 57 -9.55 -6.17 -3.99
CA CYS A 57 -9.89 -4.77 -4.28
C CYS A 57 -10.45 -4.04 -3.05
N ASP A 58 -10.52 -4.68 -1.88
CA ASP A 58 -10.94 -4.00 -0.67
C ASP A 58 -9.77 -3.28 0.01
N PRO A 59 -9.81 -1.94 0.15
CA PRO A 59 -8.69 -1.18 0.71
C PRO A 59 -8.43 -1.49 2.19
N GLU A 60 -9.43 -1.92 2.97
CA GLU A 60 -9.23 -2.30 4.38
C GLU A 60 -8.53 -3.66 4.49
N LYS A 61 -8.94 -4.65 3.67
CA LYS A 61 -8.27 -5.95 3.63
C LYS A 61 -6.85 -5.83 3.11
N ILE A 62 -6.63 -5.08 2.03
CA ILE A 62 -5.28 -4.84 1.51
C ILE A 62 -4.41 -4.18 2.59
N ALA A 63 -4.96 -3.22 3.32
CA ALA A 63 -4.23 -2.56 4.40
C ALA A 63 -3.86 -3.54 5.53
N ALA A 64 -4.82 -4.34 5.99
CA ALA A 64 -4.60 -5.32 7.04
C ALA A 64 -3.57 -6.39 6.64
N ILE A 65 -3.63 -6.89 5.41
CA ILE A 65 -2.68 -7.87 4.87
C ILE A 65 -1.29 -7.24 4.77
N ALA A 66 -1.19 -6.06 4.16
CA ALA A 66 0.10 -5.37 3.98
C ALA A 66 0.74 -5.00 5.33
N ALA A 67 -0.05 -4.51 6.28
CA ALA A 67 0.43 -4.22 7.64
C ALA A 67 0.92 -5.49 8.36
N ARG A 68 0.21 -6.61 8.21
CA ARG A 68 0.61 -7.89 8.79
C ARG A 68 1.90 -8.43 8.20
N VAL A 69 2.04 -8.37 6.86
CA VAL A 69 3.27 -8.77 6.15
C VAL A 69 4.45 -7.93 6.61
N GLU A 70 4.25 -6.63 6.79
CA GLU A 70 5.27 -5.72 7.29
C GLU A 70 5.66 -6.02 8.75
N HIS A 71 4.67 -6.27 9.61
CA HIS A 71 4.88 -6.59 11.02
C HIS A 71 5.67 -7.90 11.20
N MET A 72 5.40 -8.92 10.38
CA MET A 72 6.13 -10.19 10.39
C MET A 72 7.59 -10.07 9.89
N ARG A 73 7.94 -8.98 9.21
CA ARG A 73 9.31 -8.72 8.71
C ARG A 73 10.17 -7.88 9.67
N SER A 74 9.56 -7.33 10.72
CA SER A 74 10.19 -6.38 11.65
C SER A 74 10.80 -7.04 12.88
#